data_AF-A0A5B7BWL0-F1
#
_entry.id   AF-A0A5B7BWL0-F1
#
_cell.length_a   1.000
_cell.length_b   1.000
_cell.length_c   1.000
_cell.angle_alpha   90.00
_cell.angle_beta   90.00
_cell.angle_gamma   90.00
#
_symmetry.space_group_name_H-M   'P 1'
#
loop_
_entity.id
_entity.type
_entity.pdbx_description
1 polymer ?
#
loop_
_entity_poly.entity_id
_entity_poly.type
_entity_poly.pdbx_seq_one_letter_code
_entity_poly.pdbx_strand_id
1 'polypeptide(L)'
;KGGKKEKHQKKITLSGLLNAVDGLYSASEGEHIMVFTTNYVERLDDALIRRGRMDKHIEMSFCGYEAFQMLAKNYLGIDRHALFPEIGRLLNETHITPADVSEILNTKSNHEQGDDDKETKIHACLQTLLQVLQEKARVLTTTNNEEHQEENTNESVEVKIMV
;
A
#
# COMPACT_ATOMS: atom_id res chain seq x y z
N LYS A 1 -49.25 -9.15 24.49
CA LYS A 1 -48.48 -7.94 24.11
C LYS A 1 -46.98 -8.24 24.25
N GLY A 2 -46.32 -8.65 23.17
CA GLY A 2 -44.88 -8.93 23.15
C GLY A 2 -44.16 -7.83 22.38
N GLY A 3 -43.57 -6.86 23.09
CA GLY A 3 -42.75 -5.82 22.49
C GLY A 3 -41.38 -6.40 22.13
N LYS A 4 -41.11 -6.61 20.83
CA LYS A 4 -39.76 -6.85 20.33
C LYS A 4 -38.91 -5.61 20.63
N LYS A 5 -37.96 -5.73 21.56
CA LYS A 5 -36.89 -4.74 21.73
C LYS A 5 -35.94 -4.89 20.55
N GLU A 6 -36.05 -3.99 19.58
CA GLU A 6 -35.04 -3.85 18.53
C GLU A 6 -33.73 -3.40 19.17
N LYS A 7 -32.72 -4.27 19.15
CA LYS A 7 -31.34 -3.91 19.50
C LYS A 7 -30.87 -2.91 18.45
N HIS A 8 -30.97 -1.61 18.76
CA HIS A 8 -30.29 -0.57 18.02
C HIS A 8 -28.79 -0.83 18.12
N GLN A 9 -28.21 -1.50 17.12
CA GLN A 9 -26.78 -1.45 16.90
C GLN A 9 -26.45 0.01 16.65
N LYS A 10 -25.82 0.67 17.64
CA LYS A 10 -25.36 2.05 17.49
C LYS A 10 -24.35 2.06 16.36
N LYS A 11 -24.80 2.49 15.18
CA LYS A 11 -23.93 2.77 14.04
C LYS A 11 -23.00 3.88 14.48
N ILE A 12 -21.72 3.59 14.62
CA ILE A 12 -20.71 4.62 14.83
C ILE A 12 -20.70 5.44 13.54
N THR A 13 -21.05 6.72 13.64
CA THR A 13 -20.92 7.65 12.53
C THR A 13 -19.48 8.13 12.48
N LEU A 14 -18.97 8.41 11.27
CA LEU A 14 -17.67 9.04 11.10
C LEU A 14 -17.61 10.30 11.99
N SER A 15 -18.58 11.21 11.88
CA SER A 15 -18.73 12.38 12.76
C SER A 15 -18.66 12.09 14.27
N GLY A 16 -19.21 10.96 14.72
CA GLY A 16 -19.16 10.55 16.13
C GLY A 16 -17.77 10.10 16.57
N LEU A 17 -17.04 9.37 15.73
CA LEU A 17 -15.64 9.01 15.97
C LEU A 17 -14.76 10.26 16.00
N LEU A 18 -15.00 11.21 15.10
CA LEU A 18 -14.22 12.44 14.98
C LEU A 18 -14.40 13.37 16.18
N ASN A 19 -15.63 13.56 16.64
CA ASN A 19 -15.89 14.36 17.84
C ASN A 19 -15.25 13.72 19.09
N ALA A 20 -15.14 12.39 19.13
CA ALA A 20 -14.42 11.71 20.21
C ALA A 20 -12.91 11.97 20.15
N VAL A 21 -12.32 11.98 18.95
CA VAL A 21 -10.91 12.34 18.72
C VAL A 21 -10.64 13.79 19.10
N ASP A 22 -11.48 14.74 18.66
CA ASP A 22 -11.39 16.17 19.02
C ASP A 22 -11.46 16.38 20.54
N GLY A 23 -12.32 15.62 21.23
CA GLY A 23 -12.42 15.62 22.68
C GLY A 23 -11.15 15.07 23.37
N LEU A 24 -10.53 14.04 22.78
CA LEU A 24 -9.27 13.49 23.26
C LEU A 24 -8.10 14.47 23.10
N TYR A 25 -8.06 15.18 21.96
CA TYR A 25 -7.09 16.22 21.64
C TYR A 25 -7.19 17.42 22.59
N SER A 26 -8.40 17.74 23.06
CA SER A 26 -8.63 18.89 23.95
C SER A 26 -8.44 18.57 25.44
N ALA A 27 -8.51 17.29 25.83
CA ALA A 27 -8.47 16.85 27.23
C ALA A 27 -7.09 16.37 27.70
N SER A 28 -6.11 16.31 26.80
CA SER A 28 -4.78 15.78 27.09
C SER A 28 -3.82 16.88 27.52
N GLU A 29 -3.37 16.84 28.78
CA GLU A 29 -2.20 17.58 29.25
C GLU A 29 -0.93 16.86 28.75
N GLY A 30 -0.56 17.05 27.48
CA GLY A 30 0.65 16.44 26.90
C GLY A 30 0.82 16.67 25.39
N GLU A 31 2.03 16.46 24.89
CA GLU A 31 2.31 16.43 23.45
C GLU A 31 2.02 15.02 22.91
N HIS A 32 0.98 14.89 22.08
CA HIS A 32 0.59 13.63 21.46
C HIS A 32 0.68 13.71 19.94
N ILE A 33 1.25 12.67 19.33
CA ILE A 33 1.18 12.42 17.88
C ILE A 33 0.09 11.39 17.66
N MET A 34 -0.94 11.75 16.89
CA MET A 34 -1.92 10.80 16.39
C MET A 34 -1.48 10.33 15.00
N VAL A 35 -1.87 9.12 14.61
CA VAL A 35 -1.63 8.62 13.26
C VAL A 35 -2.92 7.99 12.76
N PHE A 36 -3.44 8.55 11.67
CA PHE A 36 -4.56 7.98 10.92
C PHE A 36 -4.04 7.22 9.70
N THR A 37 -4.89 6.42 9.07
CA THR A 37 -4.60 5.71 7.81
C THR A 37 -5.92 5.52 7.06
N THR A 38 -5.99 5.86 5.76
CA THR A 38 -7.19 5.62 4.94
C THR A 38 -6.83 5.46 3.48
N ASN A 39 -7.34 4.39 2.85
CA ASN A 39 -7.22 4.17 1.40
C ASN A 39 -8.14 5.08 0.57
N TYR A 40 -9.05 5.80 1.22
CA TYR A 40 -10.09 6.62 0.57
C TYR A 40 -10.17 7.99 1.25
N VAL A 41 -9.21 8.87 1.01
CA VAL A 41 -9.21 10.22 1.61
C VAL A 41 -10.39 11.06 1.16
N GLU A 42 -10.87 10.87 -0.07
CA GLU A 42 -11.95 11.61 -0.69
C GLU A 42 -13.31 11.37 -0.01
N ARG A 43 -13.38 10.32 0.83
CA ARG A 43 -14.58 10.00 1.64
C ARG A 43 -14.52 10.59 3.04
N LEU A 44 -13.41 11.24 3.41
CA LEU A 44 -13.30 11.95 4.68
C LEU A 44 -13.95 13.33 4.59
N ASP A 45 -14.45 13.81 5.72
CA ASP A 45 -14.98 15.16 5.85
C ASP A 45 -13.84 16.19 5.73
N ASP A 46 -14.01 17.20 4.89
CA ASP A 46 -13.04 18.28 4.67
C ASP A 46 -12.62 18.98 5.97
N ALA A 47 -13.52 19.02 6.96
CA ALA A 47 -13.23 19.59 8.27
C ALA A 47 -12.15 18.82 9.04
N LEU A 48 -11.88 17.56 8.70
CA LEU A 48 -10.82 16.76 9.32
C LEU A 48 -9.46 17.00 8.72
N ILE A 49 -9.41 16.97 7.38
CA ILE A 49 -8.17 17.08 6.62
C ILE A 49 -7.63 18.52 6.62
N ARG A 50 -8.31 19.45 7.30
CA ARG A 50 -7.88 20.84 7.46
C ARG A 50 -6.68 20.90 8.40
N ARG A 51 -5.77 21.83 8.09
CA ARG A 51 -4.70 22.27 8.98
C ARG A 51 -5.22 22.64 10.38
N GLY A 52 -4.47 22.24 11.39
CA GLY A 52 -4.79 22.32 12.82
C GLY A 52 -5.42 21.05 13.40
N ARG A 53 -5.72 20.05 12.56
CA ARG A 53 -6.22 18.72 12.96
C ARG A 53 -5.35 17.63 12.36
N MET A 54 -5.18 17.70 11.05
CA MET A 54 -4.36 16.79 10.27
C MET A 54 -3.34 17.63 9.49
N ASP A 55 -2.14 17.78 10.05
CA ASP A 55 -1.17 18.75 9.55
C ASP A 55 -0.22 18.15 8.53
N LYS A 56 0.04 16.83 8.61
CA LYS A 56 0.84 16.09 7.65
C LYS A 56 0.00 15.13 6.83
N HIS A 57 0.16 15.16 5.51
CA HIS A 57 -0.41 14.19 4.61
C HIS A 57 0.71 13.48 3.88
N ILE A 58 0.81 12.17 4.07
CA ILE A 58 1.82 11.32 3.43
C ILE A 58 1.08 10.35 2.51
N GLU A 59 1.39 10.38 1.23
CA GLU A 59 0.88 9.41 0.27
C GLU A 59 1.80 8.19 0.25
N MET A 60 1.21 6.99 0.30
CA MET A 60 1.94 5.74 0.09
C MET A 60 1.66 5.23 -1.33
N SER A 61 2.58 5.51 -2.25
CA SER A 61 2.44 5.16 -3.66
C SER A 61 2.76 3.68 -3.92
N PHE A 62 2.56 3.27 -5.19
CA PHE A 62 3.06 2.00 -5.72
C PHE A 62 4.59 1.89 -5.61
N CYS A 63 5.09 0.68 -5.74
CA CYS A 63 6.50 0.33 -5.57
C CYS A 63 7.34 0.93 -6.69
N GLY A 64 7.99 2.06 -6.41
CA GLY A 64 9.01 2.64 -7.28
C GLY A 64 10.34 1.90 -7.19
N TYR A 65 11.25 2.24 -8.09
CA TYR A 65 12.58 1.61 -8.15
C TYR A 65 13.37 1.74 -6.84
N GLU A 66 13.34 2.90 -6.18
CA GLU A 66 14.03 3.11 -4.90
C GLU A 66 13.48 2.22 -3.79
N ALA A 67 12.16 2.10 -3.70
CA ALA A 67 11.50 1.20 -2.74
C ALA A 67 11.88 -0.27 -3.02
N PHE A 68 11.89 -0.69 -4.28
CA PHE A 68 12.37 -2.01 -4.68
C PHE A 68 13.83 -2.24 -4.28
N GLN A 69 14.74 -1.27 -4.49
CA GLN A 69 16.14 -1.42 -4.08
C GLN A 69 16.28 -1.63 -2.58
N MET A 70 15.50 -0.90 -1.78
CA MET A 70 15.45 -1.09 -0.33
C MET A 70 14.91 -2.47 0.05
N LEU A 71 13.86 -2.96 -0.61
CA LEU A 71 13.34 -4.31 -0.40
C LEU A 71 14.35 -5.38 -0.80
N ALA A 72 15.01 -5.25 -1.96
CA ALA A 72 16.03 -6.19 -2.42
C ALA A 72 17.22 -6.26 -1.45
N LYS A 73 17.65 -5.11 -0.92
CA LYS A 73 18.68 -5.06 0.13
C LYS A 73 18.22 -5.76 1.41
N ASN A 74 17.01 -5.47 1.88
CA ASN A 74 16.50 -5.99 3.14
C ASN A 74 16.21 -7.50 3.11
N TYR A 75 15.64 -8.00 2.01
CA TYR A 75 15.21 -9.40 1.90
C TYR A 75 16.28 -10.31 1.27
N LEU A 76 17.07 -9.80 0.31
CA LEU A 76 18.04 -10.61 -0.44
C LEU A 76 19.51 -10.25 -0.12
N GLY A 77 19.76 -9.11 0.54
CA GLY A 77 21.11 -8.66 0.87
C GLY A 77 21.91 -8.17 -0.33
N ILE A 78 21.25 -7.72 -1.40
CA ILE A 78 21.88 -7.24 -2.63
C ILE A 78 21.53 -5.78 -2.92
N ASP A 79 22.51 -5.03 -3.41
CA ASP A 79 22.33 -3.65 -3.87
C ASP A 79 22.31 -3.54 -5.41
N ARG A 80 22.73 -4.60 -6.11
CA ARG A 80 22.87 -4.64 -7.57
C ARG A 80 22.60 -6.05 -8.10
N HIS A 81 21.96 -6.13 -9.25
CA HIS A 81 21.79 -7.37 -10.01
C HIS A 81 21.51 -7.04 -11.47
N ALA A 82 21.85 -7.93 -12.41
CA ALA A 82 21.70 -7.70 -13.85
C ALA A 82 20.25 -7.38 -14.28
N LEU A 83 19.26 -7.87 -13.53
CA LEU A 83 17.82 -7.65 -13.79
C LEU A 83 17.28 -6.32 -13.22
N PHE A 84 18.03 -5.60 -12.39
CA PHE A 84 17.54 -4.37 -11.76
C PHE A 84 17.11 -3.29 -12.76
N PRO A 85 17.83 -3.02 -13.87
CA PRO A 85 17.40 -2.00 -14.82
C PRO A 85 16.04 -2.32 -15.45
N GLU A 86 15.82 -3.58 -15.81
CA GLU A 86 14.57 -4.02 -16.44
C GLU A 86 13.41 -4.05 -15.44
N ILE A 87 13.66 -4.51 -14.20
CA ILE A 87 12.68 -4.42 -13.10
C ILE A 87 12.30 -2.96 -12.87
N GLY A 88 13.29 -2.05 -12.80
CA GLY A 88 13.04 -0.62 -12.62
C GLY A 88 12.20 0.00 -13.74
N ARG A 89 12.45 -0.38 -14.99
CA ARG A 89 11.64 0.03 -16.14
C ARG A 89 10.18 -0.41 -15.97
N LEU A 90 9.95 -1.69 -15.67
CA LEU A 90 8.59 -2.24 -15.52
C LEU A 90 7.86 -1.70 -14.28
N LEU A 91 8.56 -1.43 -13.17
CA LEU A 91 7.96 -0.81 -11.99
C LEU A 91 7.39 0.58 -12.31
N ASN A 92 8.02 1.34 -13.22
CA ASN A 92 7.48 2.63 -13.67
C ASN A 92 6.25 2.49 -14.60
N GLU A 93 6.08 1.33 -15.22
CA GLU A 93 4.99 1.04 -16.17
C GLU A 93 3.84 0.25 -15.51
N THR A 94 3.97 -0.14 -14.24
CA THR A 94 3.02 -1.02 -13.56
C THR A 94 2.61 -0.51 -12.18
N HIS A 95 1.36 -0.76 -11.79
CA HIS A 95 0.85 -0.45 -10.46
C HIS A 95 0.96 -1.68 -9.55
N ILE A 96 2.13 -1.90 -8.93
CA ILE A 96 2.35 -2.98 -7.95
C ILE A 96 2.66 -2.41 -6.57
N THR A 97 2.13 -2.99 -5.50
CA THR A 97 2.37 -2.45 -4.15
C THR A 97 3.73 -2.91 -3.61
N PRO A 98 4.37 -2.14 -2.70
CA PRO A 98 5.57 -2.61 -2.02
C PRO A 98 5.35 -3.92 -1.24
N ALA A 99 4.13 -4.16 -0.75
CA ALA A 99 3.75 -5.40 -0.08
C ALA A 99 3.81 -6.61 -1.03
N ASP A 100 3.20 -6.51 -2.23
CA ASP A 100 3.24 -7.57 -3.24
C ASP A 100 4.69 -7.90 -3.64
N VAL A 101 5.51 -6.87 -3.85
CA VAL A 101 6.94 -7.06 -4.16
C VAL A 101 7.62 -7.79 -2.99
N SER A 102 7.40 -7.37 -1.75
CA SER A 102 8.00 -8.00 -0.58
C SER A 102 7.59 -9.47 -0.41
N GLU A 103 6.34 -9.81 -0.73
CA GLU A 103 5.84 -11.18 -0.69
C GLU A 103 6.57 -12.08 -1.69
N ILE A 104 6.80 -11.59 -2.92
CA ILE A 104 7.56 -12.31 -3.95
C ILE A 104 9.01 -12.53 -3.49
N LEU A 105 9.64 -11.50 -2.92
CA LEU A 105 11.03 -11.59 -2.44
C LEU A 105 11.18 -12.56 -1.26
N ASN A 106 10.20 -12.58 -0.34
CA ASN A 106 10.22 -13.41 0.86
C ASN A 106 9.83 -14.88 0.61
N THR A 107 8.90 -15.13 -0.32
CA THR A 107 8.37 -16.48 -0.56
C THR A 107 9.39 -17.40 -1.22
N LYS A 108 10.32 -16.84 -2.00
CA LYS A 108 11.28 -17.61 -2.82
C LYS A 108 12.68 -17.71 -2.22
N SER A 109 12.94 -17.05 -1.08
CA SER A 109 14.13 -17.33 -0.27
C SER A 109 14.01 -18.63 0.54
N ASN A 110 12.79 -19.15 0.75
CA ASN A 110 12.52 -20.23 1.71
C ASN A 110 12.35 -21.63 1.08
N HIS A 111 12.53 -21.80 -0.24
CA HIS A 111 12.59 -23.13 -0.84
C HIS A 111 14.02 -23.70 -0.71
N GLU A 112 14.33 -24.22 0.48
CA GLU A 112 15.56 -24.94 0.81
C GLU A 112 15.60 -26.38 0.25
N GLN A 113 15.09 -26.60 -0.97
CA GLN A 113 15.19 -27.90 -1.63
C GLN A 113 16.14 -27.81 -2.82
N GLY A 114 17.44 -27.77 -2.52
CA GLY A 114 18.50 -27.84 -3.53
C GLY A 114 19.80 -27.23 -3.03
N ASP A 115 20.91 -27.91 -3.34
CA ASP A 115 22.31 -27.50 -3.13
C ASP A 115 22.73 -26.30 -4.01
N ASP A 116 21.74 -25.55 -4.54
CA ASP A 116 21.96 -24.41 -5.41
C ASP A 116 22.59 -23.25 -4.65
N ASP A 117 23.61 -22.66 -5.27
CA ASP A 117 24.31 -21.48 -4.77
C ASP A 117 23.37 -20.29 -4.57
N LYS A 118 23.71 -19.45 -3.59
CA LYS A 118 22.92 -18.29 -3.17
C LYS A 118 22.61 -17.35 -4.35
N GLU A 119 23.55 -17.16 -5.27
CA GLU A 119 23.38 -16.29 -6.43
C GLU A 119 22.28 -16.80 -7.37
N THR A 120 22.22 -18.11 -7.61
CA THR A 120 21.19 -18.74 -8.46
C THR A 120 19.80 -18.55 -7.87
N LYS A 121 19.66 -18.67 -6.53
CA LYS A 121 18.39 -18.45 -5.82
C LYS A 121 17.92 -17.01 -5.92
N ILE A 122 18.84 -16.06 -5.73
CA ILE A 122 18.57 -14.62 -5.89
C ILE A 122 18.13 -14.32 -7.33
N HIS A 123 18.85 -14.87 -8.32
CA HIS A 123 18.52 -14.69 -9.72
C HIS A 123 17.11 -15.21 -10.04
N ALA A 124 16.78 -16.43 -9.59
CA ALA A 124 15.46 -17.03 -9.79
C ALA A 124 14.33 -16.24 -9.12
N CYS A 125 14.57 -15.71 -7.91
CA CYS A 125 13.64 -14.83 -7.22
C CYS A 125 13.35 -13.55 -8.02
N LEU A 126 14.41 -12.87 -8.50
CA LEU A 126 14.27 -11.66 -9.31
C LEU A 126 13.65 -11.93 -10.68
N GLN A 127 13.92 -13.09 -11.29
CA GLN A 127 13.24 -13.53 -12.50
C GLN A 127 11.73 -13.73 -12.26
N THR A 128 11.34 -14.28 -11.12
CA THR A 128 9.92 -14.43 -10.76
C THR A 128 9.24 -13.06 -10.68
N LEU A 129 9.88 -12.08 -10.00
CA LEU A 129 9.37 -10.71 -9.95
C LEU A 129 9.26 -10.11 -11.35
N LEU A 130 10.28 -10.30 -12.20
CA LEU A 130 10.27 -9.81 -13.57
C LEU A 130 9.09 -10.37 -14.38
N GLN A 131 8.80 -11.66 -14.27
CA GLN A 131 7.67 -12.30 -14.95
C GLN A 131 6.33 -11.73 -14.49
N VAL A 132 6.15 -11.53 -13.17
CA VAL A 132 4.93 -10.92 -12.62
C VAL A 132 4.73 -9.50 -13.15
N LEU A 133 5.80 -8.70 -13.18
CA LEU A 133 5.74 -7.33 -13.70
C LEU A 133 5.43 -7.30 -15.20
N GLN A 134 5.99 -8.21 -15.99
CA GLN A 134 5.71 -8.31 -17.42
C GLN A 134 4.24 -8.66 -17.70
N GLU A 135 3.66 -9.62 -16.96
CA GLU A 135 2.25 -9.95 -17.14
C GLU A 135 1.36 -8.77 -16.72
N LYS A 136 1.70 -8.07 -15.63
CA LYS A 136 0.94 -6.89 -15.18
C LYS A 136 0.99 -5.74 -16.20
N ALA A 137 2.15 -5.51 -16.81
CA ALA A 137 2.30 -4.54 -17.89
C ALA A 137 1.45 -4.93 -19.12
N ARG A 138 1.41 -6.21 -19.48
CA ARG A 138 0.60 -6.71 -20.61
C ARG A 138 -0.90 -6.48 -20.37
N VAL A 139 -1.38 -6.75 -19.16
CA VAL A 139 -2.78 -6.50 -18.79
C VAL A 139 -3.11 -5.01 -18.95
N LEU A 140 -2.32 -4.11 -18.37
CA LEU A 140 -2.54 -2.66 -18.47
C LEU A 140 -2.60 -2.15 -19.92
N THR A 141 -1.74 -2.65 -20.80
CA THR A 141 -1.79 -2.28 -22.23
C THR A 141 -3.02 -2.79 -22.96
N THR A 142 -3.63 -3.87 -22.48
CA THR A 142 -4.85 -4.46 -23.07
C THR A 142 -6.08 -3.71 -22.59
N THR A 143 -6.17 -3.41 -21.29
CA THR A 143 -7.30 -2.67 -20.70
C THR A 143 -7.40 -1.24 -21.24
N ASN A 144 -6.26 -0.57 -21.46
CA ASN A 144 -6.23 0.78 -22.06
C ASN A 144 -6.77 0.84 -23.50
N ASN A 145 -6.85 -0.29 -24.22
CA ASN A 145 -7.41 -0.36 -25.57
C ASN A 145 -8.92 -0.66 -25.59
N GLU A 146 -9.50 -1.08 -24.46
CA GLU A 146 -10.92 -1.48 -24.35
C GLU A 146 -11.77 -0.45 -23.58
N GLU A 147 -11.15 0.50 -22.85
CA GLU A 147 -11.86 1.47 -22.01
C GLU A 147 -11.83 2.90 -22.58
N HIS A 148 -12.75 3.19 -23.51
CA HIS A 148 -13.40 4.49 -23.57
C HIS A 148 -14.79 4.35 -22.94
N GLN A 149 -14.90 4.77 -21.67
CA GLN A 149 -16.06 4.74 -20.76
C GLN A 149 -16.03 3.62 -19.71
N GLU A 150 -15.28 3.84 -18.63
CA GLU A 150 -15.78 3.71 -17.25
C GLU A 150 -14.77 4.39 -16.30
N GLU A 151 -15.26 5.00 -15.22
CA GLU A 151 -14.49 5.84 -14.30
C GLU A 151 -13.39 5.01 -13.61
N ASN A 152 -12.13 5.37 -13.88
CA ASN A 152 -10.97 4.81 -13.22
C ASN A 152 -10.98 5.16 -11.72
N THR A 153 -11.53 4.26 -10.89
CA THR A 153 -11.15 4.16 -9.49
C THR A 153 -9.79 3.49 -9.41
N ASN A 154 -8.73 4.27 -9.64
CA ASN A 154 -7.38 3.87 -9.23
C ASN A 154 -7.40 3.67 -7.71
N GLU A 155 -7.49 2.41 -7.26
CA GLU A 155 -7.18 2.03 -5.88
C GLU A 155 -5.69 2.25 -5.63
N SER A 156 -5.34 3.51 -5.37
CA SER A 156 -4.18 3.82 -4.56
C SER A 156 -4.50 3.32 -3.16
N VAL A 157 -3.68 2.42 -2.63
CA VAL A 157 -3.70 2.10 -1.21
C VAL A 157 -3.10 3.30 -0.49
N GLU A 158 -3.91 4.34 -0.35
CA GLU A 158 -3.50 5.55 0.35
C GLU A 158 -3.40 5.18 1.82
N VAL A 159 -2.25 5.42 2.45
CA VAL A 159 -2.12 5.28 3.91
C VAL A 159 -1.64 6.62 4.37
N LYS A 160 -2.59 7.55 4.53
CA LYS A 160 -2.25 8.88 5.05
C LYS A 160 -1.91 8.76 6.51
N ILE A 161 -0.62 8.66 6.83
CA ILE A 161 -0.10 8.95 8.16
C ILE A 161 -0.35 10.43 8.41
N MET A 162 -1.39 10.73 9.19
CA MET A 162 -1.75 12.09 9.58
C MET A 162 -1.24 12.32 10.99
N VAL A 163 -0.11 13.02 11.10
CA VAL A 163 0.48 13.52 12.35
C VAL A 163 -0.13 14.85 12.71
#